data_AF-A0A4Q2YVD3-F1
#
_entry.id   AF-A0A4Q2YVD3-F1
#
_cell.length_a   1.000
_cell.length_b   1.000
_cell.length_c   1.000
_cell.angle_alpha   90.00
_cell.angle_beta   90.00
_cell.angle_gamma   90.00
#
_symmetry.space_group_name_H-M   'P 1'
#
loop_
_entity.id
_entity.type
_entity.pdbx_description
1 polymer ?
#
loop_
_entity_poly.entity_id
_entity_poly.type
_entity_poly.pdbx_seq_one_letter_code
_entity_poly.pdbx_strand_id
1 'polypeptide(L)'
;LHKGKTETLAIGSGFAEVTQTKVIVLTDSAMGEADIDEAQVEAAIKRAEEKLASIDHNLDSEEVAYLQSVIARSTVALRFKRGNRN
;
A
#
# COMPACT_ATOMS: atom_id res chain seq x y z
N LEU A 1 -9.76 -21.94 25.36
CA LEU A 1 -9.69 -20.66 24.62
C LEU A 1 -8.42 -20.68 23.78
N HIS A 2 -8.55 -20.73 22.45
CA HIS A 2 -7.40 -20.47 21.57
C HIS A 2 -6.95 -19.05 21.87
N LYS A 3 -5.66 -18.83 22.16
CA LYS A 3 -5.09 -17.49 22.33
C LYS A 3 -5.33 -16.74 21.03
N GLY A 4 -6.34 -15.88 20.99
CA GLY A 4 -6.74 -15.16 19.79
C GLY A 4 -5.64 -14.18 19.43
N LYS A 5 -4.88 -14.48 18.38
CA LYS A 5 -3.93 -13.56 17.78
C LYS A 5 -4.66 -12.80 16.67
N THR A 6 -4.72 -11.49 16.78
CA THR A 6 -5.18 -10.62 15.70
C THR A 6 -3.99 -10.26 14.84
N GLU A 7 -4.11 -10.48 13.53
CA GLU A 7 -3.15 -9.99 12.55
C GLU A 7 -3.91 -9.12 11.54
N THR A 8 -3.33 -7.98 11.19
CA THR A 8 -3.90 -7.08 10.19
C THR A 8 -2.94 -7.00 9.02
N LEU A 9 -3.48 -7.02 7.81
CA LEU A 9 -2.74 -6.88 6.56
C LEU A 9 -3.36 -5.74 5.76
N ALA A 10 -2.53 -4.87 5.20
CA ALA A 10 -2.92 -3.97 4.12
C ALA A 10 -2.92 -4.77 2.82
N ILE A 11 -4.06 -4.81 2.13
CA ILE A 11 -4.19 -5.48 0.84
C ILE A 11 -4.48 -4.48 -0.27
N GLY A 12 -4.02 -4.79 -1.48
CA GLY A 12 -4.38 -4.05 -2.68
C GLY A 12 -5.70 -4.53 -3.29
N SER A 13 -5.87 -4.32 -4.58
CA SER A 13 -7.10 -4.73 -5.29
C SER A 13 -7.17 -6.25 -5.40
N GLY A 14 -8.39 -6.81 -5.46
CA GLY A 14 -8.55 -8.26 -5.49
C GLY A 14 -10.00 -8.74 -5.39
N PHE A 15 -10.14 -10.03 -5.09
CA PHE A 15 -11.41 -10.73 -4.93
C PHE A 15 -11.43 -11.53 -3.63
N ALA A 16 -12.59 -11.56 -2.98
CA ALA A 16 -12.84 -12.43 -1.85
C ALA A 16 -13.85 -13.52 -2.25
N GLU A 17 -13.46 -14.78 -2.08
CA GLU A 17 -14.36 -15.94 -2.19
C GLU A 17 -14.76 -16.39 -0.80
N VAL A 18 -16.07 -16.44 -0.55
CA VAL A 18 -16.63 -16.86 0.73
C VAL A 18 -17.42 -18.15 0.51
N THR A 19 -17.07 -19.19 1.26
CA THR A 19 -17.77 -20.47 1.29
C THR A 19 -18.26 -20.77 2.70
N GLN A 20 -19.00 -21.87 2.88
CA GLN A 20 -19.48 -22.27 4.19
C GLN A 20 -18.35 -22.63 5.18
N THR A 21 -17.18 -23.02 4.68
CA THR A 21 -16.08 -23.56 5.51
C THR A 21 -14.81 -22.73 5.48
N LYS A 22 -14.63 -21.87 4.48
CA LYS A 22 -13.43 -21.03 4.32
C LYS A 22 -13.71 -19.70 3.63
N VAL A 23 -12.80 -18.76 3.85
CA VAL A 23 -12.71 -17.49 3.12
C VAL A 23 -11.34 -17.44 2.45
N ILE A 24 -11.29 -17.09 1.17
CA ILE A 24 -10.06 -16.90 0.41
C ILE A 24 -10.05 -15.46 -0.12
N VAL A 25 -8.95 -14.75 0.08
CA VAL A 25 -8.73 -13.42 -0.49
C VAL A 25 -7.57 -13.52 -1.47
N LEU A 26 -7.84 -13.27 -2.76
CA LEU A 26 -6.84 -13.19 -3.82
C LEU A 26 -6.60 -11.71 -4.14
N THR A 27 -5.37 -11.24 -3.98
CA THR A 27 -5.01 -9.83 -4.16
C THR A 27 -3.63 -9.72 -4.83
N ASP A 28 -3.38 -8.58 -5.47
CA ASP A 28 -2.09 -8.25 -6.05
C ASP A 28 -0.99 -7.96 -5.01
N SER A 29 -1.38 -7.64 -3.77
CA SER A 29 -0.46 -7.26 -2.70
C SER A 29 -1.09 -7.48 -1.33
N ALA A 30 -0.29 -8.00 -0.39
CA ALA A 30 -0.67 -8.13 1.02
C ALA A 30 0.57 -7.85 1.88
N MET A 31 0.50 -6.85 2.75
CA MET A 31 1.62 -6.40 3.58
C MET A 31 1.18 -6.31 5.03
N GLY A 32 1.90 -6.99 5.93
CA GLY A 32 1.75 -6.83 7.36
C GLY A 32 2.53 -5.63 7.89
N GLU A 33 2.35 -5.35 9.17
CA GLU A 33 3.05 -4.24 9.82
C GLU A 33 4.57 -4.40 9.76
N ALA A 34 5.09 -5.61 9.90
CA ALA A 34 6.51 -5.90 9.86
C ALA A 34 7.14 -5.75 8.46
N ASP A 35 6.33 -5.83 7.41
CA ASP A 35 6.79 -5.76 6.01
C ASP A 35 6.95 -4.31 5.52
N ILE A 36 6.44 -3.34 6.28
CA ILE A 36 6.45 -1.91 5.92
C ILE A 36 7.58 -1.19 6.67
N ASP A 37 8.66 -0.89 5.95
CA ASP A 37 9.72 0.03 6.41
C ASP A 37 9.27 1.48 6.22
N GLU A 38 8.89 2.12 7.32
CA GLU A 38 8.39 3.49 7.35
C GLU A 38 9.38 4.49 6.71
N ALA A 39 10.68 4.37 6.98
CA ALA A 39 11.67 5.30 6.46
C ALA A 39 11.86 5.14 4.95
N GLN A 40 11.85 3.90 4.45
CA GLN A 40 11.93 3.65 3.01
C GLN A 40 10.68 4.12 2.27
N VAL A 41 9.49 3.92 2.84
CA VAL A 41 8.23 4.37 2.26
C VAL A 41 8.16 5.90 2.19
N GLU A 42 8.57 6.60 3.25
CA GLU A 42 8.63 8.07 3.25
C GLU A 42 9.64 8.60 2.21
N ALA A 43 10.82 7.98 2.11
CA ALA A 43 11.80 8.35 1.10
C ALA A 43 11.28 8.11 -0.33
N ALA A 44 10.50 7.05 -0.56
CA ALA A 44 9.89 6.76 -1.86
C ALA A 44 8.82 7.80 -2.23
N ILE A 45 7.96 8.20 -1.29
CA ILE A 45 6.97 9.27 -1.49
C ILE A 45 7.69 10.57 -1.86
N LYS A 46 8.68 10.98 -1.06
CA LYS A 46 9.41 12.22 -1.28
C LYS A 46 10.08 12.26 -2.66
N ARG A 47 10.75 11.18 -3.07
CA ARG A 47 11.36 11.10 -4.41
C ARG A 47 10.32 11.18 -5.53
N ALA A 48 9.17 10.53 -5.37
CA ALA A 48 8.12 10.56 -6.37
C ALA A 48 7.48 11.96 -6.48
N GLU A 49 7.28 12.66 -5.36
CA GLU A 49 6.80 14.05 -5.31
C GLU A 49 7.79 15.03 -5.95
N GLU A 50 9.09 14.91 -5.63
CA GLU A 50 10.15 15.73 -6.24
C GLU A 50 10.20 15.53 -7.75
N LYS A 51 10.10 14.28 -8.22
CA LYS A 51 10.08 13.98 -9.66
C LYS A 51 8.82 14.53 -10.33
N LEU A 52 7.66 14.36 -9.70
CA LEU A 52 6.39 14.86 -10.20
C LEU A 52 6.37 16.40 -10.30
N ALA A 53 7.04 17.11 -9.40
CA ALA A 53 7.17 18.56 -9.45
C ALA A 53 8.08 19.07 -10.58
N SER A 54 8.95 18.21 -11.11
CA SER A 54 9.94 18.55 -12.15
C SER A 54 9.55 18.17 -13.57
N ILE A 55 8.49 17.35 -13.74
CA ILE A 55 8.10 16.79 -15.04
C ILE A 55 7.11 17.70 -15.79
N ASP A 56 7.20 17.77 -17.13
CA ASP A 56 6.19 18.48 -17.91
C ASP A 56 4.94 17.61 -18.06
N HIS A 57 3.92 17.94 -17.28
CA HIS A 57 2.68 17.18 -17.20
C HIS A 57 1.95 17.00 -18.55
N ASN A 58 2.19 17.86 -19.54
CA ASN A 58 1.52 17.78 -20.84
C ASN A 58 2.20 16.79 -21.80
N LEU A 59 3.51 16.55 -21.63
CA LEU A 59 4.27 15.64 -22.50
C LEU A 59 4.33 14.22 -21.91
N ASP A 60 4.35 14.10 -20.58
CA ASP A 60 4.68 12.85 -19.88
C ASP A 60 3.51 12.28 -19.06
N SER A 61 2.29 12.30 -19.63
CA SER A 61 1.06 11.91 -18.93
C SER A 61 1.07 10.50 -18.32
N GLU A 62 1.71 9.53 -18.99
CA GLU A 62 1.86 8.15 -18.49
C GLU A 62 2.78 8.11 -17.25
N GLU A 63 3.90 8.83 -17.29
CA GLU A 63 4.85 8.86 -16.18
C GLU A 63 4.28 9.61 -14.98
N VAL A 64 3.50 10.67 -15.21
CA VAL A 64 2.72 11.36 -14.18
C VAL A 64 1.74 10.39 -13.51
N ALA A 65 0.97 9.64 -14.28
CA ALA A 65 0.01 8.67 -13.74
C ALA A 65 0.73 7.57 -12.93
N TYR A 66 1.88 7.11 -13.41
CA TYR A 66 2.71 6.16 -12.69
C TYR A 66 3.19 6.73 -11.34
N LEU A 67 3.76 7.93 -11.32
CA LEU A 67 4.26 8.57 -10.09
C LEU A 67 3.13 8.81 -9.08
N GLN A 68 1.96 9.25 -9.54
CA GLN A 68 0.78 9.39 -8.70
C GLN A 68 0.34 8.05 -8.09
N SER A 69 0.41 6.95 -8.87
CA SER A 69 0.12 5.60 -8.36
C SER A 69 1.10 5.15 -7.27
N VAL A 70 2.38 5.53 -7.39
CA VAL A 70 3.41 5.21 -6.41
C VAL A 70 3.17 5.98 -5.11
N ILE A 71 2.88 7.28 -5.20
CA ILE A 71 2.56 8.14 -4.05
C ILE A 71 1.32 7.60 -3.33
N ALA A 72 0.24 7.28 -4.07
CA ALA A 72 -1.00 6.78 -3.50
C ALA A 72 -0.79 5.47 -2.73
N ARG A 73 -0.14 4.48 -3.34
CA ARG A 73 0.14 3.18 -2.69
C ARG A 73 1.01 3.32 -1.45
N SER A 74 2.08 4.11 -1.56
CA SER A 74 3.02 4.34 -0.46
C SER A 74 2.36 5.05 0.72
N THR A 75 1.48 6.02 0.45
CA THR A 75 0.72 6.74 1.48
C THR A 75 -0.24 5.82 2.23
N VAL A 76 -0.91 4.90 1.53
CA VAL A 76 -1.80 3.90 2.16
C VAL A 76 -1.00 2.98 3.09
N ALA A 77 0.15 2.47 2.63
CA ALA A 77 1.03 1.65 3.45
C ALA A 77 1.51 2.38 4.71
N LEU A 78 1.93 3.65 4.58
CA LEU A 78 2.37 4.47 5.71
C LEU A 78 1.23 4.72 6.72
N ARG A 79 0.02 5.04 6.24
CA ARG A 79 -1.17 5.23 7.10
C ARG A 79 -1.51 3.95 7.85
N PHE A 80 -1.45 2.80 7.18
CA PHE A 80 -1.69 1.51 7.80
C PHE A 80 -0.67 1.21 8.90
N LYS A 81 0.63 1.32 8.61
CA LYS A 81 1.73 1.14 9.58
C LYS A 81 1.54 2.01 10.81
N ARG A 82 1.13 3.28 10.64
CA ARG A 82 0.88 4.23 11.73
C ARG A 82 -0.38 3.93 12.53
N GLY A 83 -1.46 3.50 11.87
CA GLY A 83 -2.73 3.17 12.52
C GLY A 83 -2.67 1.89 13.36
N ASN A 84 -1.77 0.96 13.02
CA ASN A 84 -1.59 -0.31 13.71
C ASN A 84 -0.64 -0.26 14.92
N ARG A 85 -0.15 0.92 15.33
CA ARG A 85 0.82 1.08 16.44
C ARG A 85 0.20 0.98 17.85
N ASN A 86 -1.05 0.52 17.98
CA ASN A 86 -1.80 0.46 19.24
C ASN A 86 -2.05 -0.98 19.68
#